data_AF-A0A7S1QMY1-F1
#
_entry.id   AF-A0A7S1QMY1-F1
#
_cell.length_a   1.000
_cell.length_b   1.000
_cell.length_c   1.000
_cell.angle_alpha   90.00
_cell.angle_beta   90.00
_cell.angle_gamma   90.00
#
_symmetry.space_group_name_H-M   'P 1'
#
loop_
_entity.id
_entity.type
_entity.pdbx_description
1 polymer ?
#
loop_
_entity_poly.entity_id
_entity_poly.type
_entity_poly.pdbx_seq_one_letter_code
_entity_poly.pdbx_strand_id
1 'polypeptide(L)'
;ESHPRVLILCGPGNNGGDGLVAARHLLHFGYRPRVVYPKMAEVVAGNELYRRLTVQLAQLSIPVTEEWAEPAEGEADVILDAVFGFSFKGWRGEGKDAPFDAIVDFLAADAGGQPRHPAPVVSV
;
A
#
# COMPACT_ATOMS: atom_id res chain seq x y z
N GLU A 1 13.26 -5.16 -19.54
CA GLU A 1 12.42 -5.89 -18.59
C GLU A 1 11.17 -5.08 -18.32
N SER A 2 10.00 -5.73 -18.27
CA SER A 2 8.75 -5.08 -17.85
C SER A 2 8.52 -5.44 -16.39
N HIS A 3 8.20 -4.45 -15.55
CA HIS A 3 7.83 -4.64 -14.14
C HIS A 3 6.31 -4.48 -13.99
N PRO A 4 5.48 -5.38 -14.54
CA PRO A 4 4.05 -5.15 -14.62
C PRO A 4 3.36 -5.16 -13.26
N ARG A 5 3.82 -5.90 -12.25
CA ARG A 5 3.10 -6.10 -10.99
C ARG A 5 3.54 -5.10 -9.94
N VAL A 6 2.60 -4.25 -9.50
CA VAL A 6 2.87 -3.25 -8.46
C VAL A 6 2.05 -3.57 -7.23
N LEU A 7 2.72 -3.87 -6.12
CA LEU A 7 2.07 -3.97 -4.81
C LEU A 7 2.04 -2.58 -4.18
N ILE A 8 0.86 -2.11 -3.79
CA ILE A 8 0.68 -0.78 -3.20
C ILE A 8 0.20 -0.97 -1.76
N LEU A 9 0.95 -0.40 -0.83
CA LEU A 9 0.70 -0.51 0.60
C LEU A 9 0.17 0.83 1.12
N CYS A 10 -1.14 0.90 1.36
CA CYS A 10 -1.81 2.14 1.75
C CYS A 10 -2.02 2.21 3.27
N GLY A 11 -1.64 3.34 3.87
CA GLY A 11 -2.01 3.66 5.24
C GLY A 11 -3.31 4.45 5.36
N PRO A 12 -3.74 4.77 6.59
CA PRO A 12 -5.09 5.31 6.84
C PRO A 12 -5.23 6.82 6.55
N GLY A 13 -4.15 7.50 6.21
CA GLY A 13 -4.12 8.95 6.01
C GLY A 13 -4.03 9.36 4.54
N ASN A 14 -3.64 10.63 4.33
CA ASN A 14 -3.52 11.21 2.98
C ASN A 14 -2.55 10.43 2.09
N ASN A 15 -1.44 9.90 2.65
CA ASN A 15 -0.48 9.12 1.87
C ASN A 15 -1.14 7.86 1.26
N GLY A 16 -2.01 7.20 2.01
CA GLY A 16 -2.79 6.08 1.48
C GLY A 16 -3.73 6.51 0.35
N GLY A 17 -4.32 7.70 0.45
CA GLY A 17 -5.09 8.30 -0.65
C GLY A 17 -4.27 8.51 -1.92
N ASP A 18 -3.03 8.99 -1.77
CA ASP A 18 -2.09 9.14 -2.89
C ASP A 18 -1.74 7.77 -3.50
N GLY A 19 -1.59 6.73 -2.68
CA GLY A 19 -1.46 5.34 -3.12
C GLY A 19 -2.67 4.84 -3.93
N LEU A 20 -3.90 5.15 -3.52
CA LEU A 20 -5.11 4.79 -4.29
C LEU A 20 -5.16 5.53 -5.64
N VAL A 21 -4.77 6.80 -5.68
CA VAL A 21 -4.67 7.57 -6.92
C VAL A 21 -3.60 6.97 -7.83
N ALA A 22 -2.43 6.65 -7.28
CA ALA A 22 -1.35 6.00 -8.01
C ALA A 22 -1.79 4.65 -8.60
N ALA A 23 -2.53 3.83 -7.83
CA ALA A 23 -3.08 2.56 -8.31
C ALA A 23 -3.93 2.73 -9.58
N ARG A 24 -4.86 3.70 -9.57
CA ARG A 24 -5.69 4.02 -10.74
C ARG A 24 -4.84 4.41 -11.96
N HIS A 25 -3.85 5.28 -11.78
CA HIS A 25 -3.01 5.74 -12.88
C HIS A 25 -2.06 4.66 -13.39
N LEU A 26 -1.49 3.83 -12.51
CA LEU A 26 -0.62 2.71 -12.88
C LEU A 26 -1.33 1.72 -13.80
N LEU A 27 -2.60 1.42 -13.54
CA LEU A 27 -3.40 0.59 -14.46
C LEU A 27 -3.46 1.22 -15.86
N HIS A 28 -3.74 2.52 -15.97
CA HIS A 28 -3.78 3.22 -17.26
C HIS A 28 -2.43 3.29 -17.96
N PHE A 29 -1.33 3.19 -17.21
CA PHE A 29 0.03 3.10 -17.74
C PHE A 29 0.43 1.67 -18.15
N GLY A 30 -0.47 0.69 -18.03
CA GLY A 30 -0.24 -0.70 -18.45
C GLY A 30 0.34 -1.60 -17.36
N TYR A 31 0.40 -1.12 -16.11
CA TYR A 31 0.77 -1.94 -14.96
C TYR A 31 -0.44 -2.72 -14.43
N ARG A 32 -0.17 -3.64 -13.51
CA ARG A 32 -1.10 -4.54 -12.82
C ARG A 32 -1.00 -4.26 -11.32
N PRO A 33 -1.63 -3.19 -10.83
CA PRO A 33 -1.59 -2.83 -9.42
C PRO A 33 -2.48 -3.76 -8.59
N ARG A 34 -2.04 -4.05 -7.36
CA ARG A 34 -2.82 -4.64 -6.27
C ARG A 34 -2.63 -3.78 -5.03
N VAL A 35 -3.70 -3.47 -4.32
CA VAL A 35 -3.67 -2.60 -3.14
C VAL A 35 -3.92 -3.41 -1.88
N VAL A 36 -3.07 -3.23 -0.87
CA VAL A 36 -3.34 -3.61 0.52
C VAL A 36 -3.65 -2.34 1.31
N TYR A 37 -4.84 -2.27 1.91
CA TYR A 37 -5.34 -1.11 2.63
C TYR A 37 -6.00 -1.53 3.96
N PRO A 38 -5.21 -1.83 5.01
CA PRO A 38 -5.70 -2.56 6.19
C PRO A 38 -6.73 -1.88 7.10
N LYS A 39 -6.95 -0.58 6.93
CA LYS A 39 -7.98 0.19 7.64
C LYS A 39 -9.00 0.80 6.67
N MET A 40 -9.17 0.19 5.50
CA MET A 40 -10.04 0.72 4.44
C MET A 40 -11.46 0.96 4.95
N ALA A 41 -12.09 -0.04 5.59
CA ALA A 41 -13.48 0.07 6.01
C ALA A 41 -13.70 1.24 6.98
N GLU A 42 -12.82 1.41 7.96
CA GLU A 42 -12.85 2.51 8.93
C GLU A 42 -12.71 3.87 8.23
N VAL A 43 -11.70 4.01 7.36
CA VAL A 43 -11.40 5.28 6.69
C VAL A 43 -12.48 5.66 5.67
N VAL A 44 -12.97 4.69 4.90
CA VAL A 44 -14.03 4.89 3.90
C VAL A 44 -15.37 5.22 4.54
N ALA A 45 -15.68 4.64 5.71
CA ALA A 45 -16.90 4.97 6.45
C ALA A 45 -16.89 6.43 6.97
N GLY A 46 -15.73 6.95 7.34
CA GLY A 46 -15.57 8.30 7.88
C GLY A 46 -15.36 9.41 6.84
N ASN A 47 -15.09 9.07 5.57
CA ASN A 47 -14.65 10.07 4.60
C ASN A 47 -14.98 9.70 3.13
N GLU A 48 -15.83 10.53 2.52
CA GLU A 48 -16.33 10.37 1.16
C GLU A 48 -15.23 10.42 0.08
N LEU A 49 -14.11 11.12 0.31
CA LEU A 49 -13.00 11.14 -0.64
C LEU A 49 -12.42 9.74 -0.85
N TYR A 50 -12.07 9.06 0.24
CA TYR A 50 -11.50 7.71 0.17
C TYR A 50 -12.51 6.70 -0.36
N ARG A 51 -13.80 6.87 -0.02
CA ARG A 51 -14.89 6.07 -0.62
C ARG A 51 -14.94 6.19 -2.14
N ARG A 52 -14.81 7.39 -2.68
CA ARG A 52 -14.81 7.60 -4.13
C ARG A 52 -13.57 7.00 -4.79
N LEU A 53 -12.42 7.05 -4.14
CA LEU A 53 -11.19 6.43 -4.64
C LEU A 53 -11.33 4.91 -4.70
N THR A 54 -11.87 4.26 -3.66
CA THR A 54 -12.07 2.79 -3.68
C THR A 54 -13.12 2.36 -4.71
N VAL A 55 -14.19 3.14 -4.90
CA VAL A 55 -15.15 2.91 -5.99
C VAL A 55 -14.48 2.97 -7.37
N GLN A 56 -13.59 3.94 -7.61
CA GLN A 56 -12.85 4.03 -8.87
C GLN A 56 -11.96 2.80 -9.09
N LEU A 57 -11.27 2.30 -8.05
CA LEU A 57 -10.47 1.08 -8.16
C LEU A 57 -11.33 -0.15 -8.47
N ALA A 58 -12.49 -0.28 -7.80
CA ALA A 58 -13.44 -1.37 -8.06
C ALA A 58 -13.99 -1.33 -9.49
N GLN A 59 -14.36 -0.15 -10.00
CA GLN A 59 -14.81 0.03 -11.40
C GLN A 59 -13.75 -0.36 -12.43
N LEU A 60 -12.48 -0.24 -12.06
CA LEU A 60 -11.33 -0.63 -12.87
C LEU A 60 -10.87 -2.07 -12.62
N SER A 61 -11.59 -2.83 -11.78
CA SER A 61 -11.21 -4.19 -11.39
C SER A 61 -9.80 -4.31 -10.78
N ILE A 62 -9.33 -3.25 -10.11
CA ILE A 62 -8.07 -3.26 -9.37
C ILE A 62 -8.32 -3.98 -8.03
N PRO A 63 -7.59 -5.07 -7.71
CA PRO A 63 -7.76 -5.76 -6.44
C PRO A 63 -7.38 -4.87 -5.26
N VAL A 64 -8.28 -4.78 -4.28
CA VAL A 64 -8.05 -4.10 -3.00
C VAL A 64 -8.40 -5.07 -1.87
N THR A 65 -7.51 -5.25 -0.91
CA THR A 65 -7.74 -6.08 0.29
C THR A 65 -7.37 -5.31 1.55
N GLU A 66 -8.07 -5.59 2.65
CA GLU A 66 -7.68 -5.10 3.99
C GLU A 66 -6.68 -6.05 4.67
N GLU A 67 -6.55 -7.27 4.15
CA GLU A 67 -5.70 -8.28 4.74
C GLU A 67 -4.25 -8.08 4.31
N TRP A 68 -3.35 -7.94 5.30
CA TRP A 68 -1.93 -7.99 5.06
C TRP A 68 -1.45 -9.43 4.99
N ALA A 69 -0.74 -9.75 3.91
CA ALA A 69 0.09 -10.92 3.78
C ALA A 69 1.36 -10.51 3.03
N GLU A 70 2.52 -10.94 3.54
CA GLU A 70 3.78 -10.72 2.84
C GLU A 70 3.72 -11.38 1.44
N PRO A 71 4.07 -10.66 0.37
CA PRO A 71 4.07 -11.22 -0.97
C PRO A 71 5.14 -12.29 -1.11
N ALA A 72 4.80 -13.43 -1.72
CA ALA A 72 5.79 -14.43 -2.09
C ALA A 72 6.76 -13.90 -3.16
N GLU A 73 7.89 -14.59 -3.33
CA GLU A 73 8.88 -14.23 -4.36
C GLU A 73 8.24 -14.15 -5.74
N GLY A 74 8.46 -13.03 -6.41
CA GLY A 74 7.88 -12.77 -7.72
C GLY A 74 6.38 -12.50 -7.68
N GLU A 75 5.74 -12.19 -6.57
CA GLU A 75 4.36 -11.67 -6.59
C GLU A 75 4.28 -10.15 -6.84
N ALA A 76 5.38 -9.43 -6.58
CA ALA A 76 5.51 -8.01 -6.83
C ALA A 76 6.83 -7.75 -7.57
N ASP A 77 6.78 -6.94 -8.62
CA ASP A 77 7.96 -6.47 -9.34
C ASP A 77 8.44 -5.12 -8.78
N VAL A 78 7.51 -4.33 -8.21
CA VAL A 78 7.75 -3.05 -7.52
C VAL A 78 6.79 -2.93 -6.34
N ILE A 79 7.24 -2.33 -5.25
CA ILE A 79 6.41 -1.98 -4.10
C ILE A 79 6.29 -0.47 -4.00
N LEU A 80 5.07 0.02 -3.90
CA LEU A 80 4.75 1.41 -3.61
C LEU A 80 4.40 1.54 -2.12
N ASP A 81 5.29 2.17 -1.36
CA ASP A 81 5.08 2.51 0.03
C ASP A 81 4.28 3.82 0.11
N ALA A 82 2.98 3.68 0.39
CA ALA A 82 2.04 4.76 0.62
C ALA A 82 1.47 4.66 2.05
N VAL A 83 2.27 4.14 3.00
CA VAL A 83 1.80 3.82 4.35
C VAL A 83 1.70 5.11 5.18
N PHE A 84 2.82 5.76 5.46
CA PHE A 84 2.87 6.94 6.32
C PHE A 84 3.54 8.12 5.62
N GLY A 85 2.83 9.25 5.56
CA GLY A 85 3.36 10.50 5.04
C GLY A 85 3.97 11.38 6.15
N PHE A 86 4.45 12.57 5.77
CA PHE A 86 5.15 13.51 6.66
C PHE A 86 4.40 13.91 7.94
N SER A 87 3.07 13.83 7.95
CA SER A 87 2.25 14.22 9.11
C SER A 87 2.13 13.12 10.17
N PHE A 88 2.71 11.94 9.94
CA PHE A 88 2.68 10.85 10.88
C PHE A 88 3.48 11.20 12.14
N LYS A 89 2.86 11.03 13.31
CA LYS A 89 3.45 11.41 14.61
C LYS A 89 3.86 10.20 15.46
N GLY A 90 3.97 9.02 14.85
CA GLY A 90 4.29 7.78 15.53
C GLY A 90 3.07 7.04 16.08
N TRP A 91 3.37 5.86 16.61
CA TRP A 91 2.42 4.87 17.08
C TRP A 91 1.72 5.29 18.39
N ARG A 92 0.43 4.96 18.56
CA ARG A 92 -0.33 5.26 19.80
C ARG A 92 -0.51 4.06 20.74
N GLY A 93 0.45 3.14 20.73
CA GLY A 93 0.55 1.99 21.65
C GLY A 93 0.24 0.65 20.98
N GLU A 94 0.94 -0.41 21.38
CA GLU A 94 0.93 -1.76 20.79
C GLU A 94 -0.47 -2.26 20.38
N GLY A 95 -0.58 -2.76 19.15
CA GLY A 95 -1.78 -3.44 18.63
C GLY A 95 -2.93 -2.56 18.13
N LYS A 96 -2.88 -1.22 18.27
CA LYS A 96 -3.96 -0.34 17.77
C LYS A 96 -3.92 -0.07 16.27
N ASP A 97 -2.74 -0.14 15.66
CA ASP A 97 -2.57 0.07 14.23
C ASP A 97 -1.97 -1.16 13.51
N ALA A 98 -2.19 -2.36 14.05
CA ALA A 98 -1.95 -3.58 13.29
C ALA A 98 -2.73 -3.53 11.97
N PRO A 99 -2.16 -4.01 10.85
CA PRO A 99 -0.89 -4.71 10.69
C PRO A 99 0.30 -3.81 10.27
N PHE A 100 0.27 -2.49 10.53
CA PHE A 100 1.30 -1.59 9.98
C PHE A 100 2.71 -1.86 10.50
N ASP A 101 2.88 -2.40 11.72
CA ASP A 101 4.21 -2.81 12.21
C ASP A 101 4.84 -3.87 11.30
N ALA A 102 4.09 -4.93 10.96
CA ALA A 102 4.55 -5.97 10.06
C ALA A 102 4.83 -5.45 8.63
N ILE A 103 4.03 -4.48 8.17
CA ILE A 103 4.24 -3.83 6.88
C ILE A 103 5.53 -3.01 6.87
N VAL A 104 5.78 -2.21 7.91
CA VAL A 104 7.00 -1.40 8.02
C VAL A 104 8.22 -2.30 8.19
N ASP A 105 8.12 -3.37 8.97
CA ASP A 105 9.19 -4.36 9.13
C ASP A 105 9.53 -5.04 7.79
N PHE A 106 8.52 -5.35 6.98
CA PHE A 106 8.70 -5.91 5.64
C PHE A 106 9.38 -4.91 4.67
N LEU A 107 9.02 -3.64 4.74
CA LEU A 107 9.59 -2.56 3.92
C LEU A 107 11.03 -2.20 4.34
N ALA A 108 11.39 -2.43 5.60
CA ALA A 108 12.70 -2.10 6.12
C ALA A 108 13.80 -3.02 5.56
N ALA A 109 15.00 -2.47 5.43
CA ALA A 109 16.19 -3.29 5.22
C ALA A 109 16.45 -4.18 6.45
N ASP A 110 17.13 -5.30 6.26
CA ASP A 110 17.63 -6.12 7.35
C ASP A 110 18.73 -5.39 8.15
N ALA A 111 19.21 -6.02 9.23
CA ALA A 111 20.26 -5.46 10.07
C ALA A 111 21.60 -5.22 9.34
N GLY A 112 21.79 -5.83 8.17
CA GLY A 112 22.95 -5.64 7.29
C GLY A 112 22.71 -4.62 6.17
N GLY A 113 21.54 -3.97 6.14
CA GLY A 113 21.17 -3.00 5.11
C GLY A 113 20.71 -3.65 3.79
N GLN A 114 20.51 -4.96 3.75
CA GLN A 114 19.99 -5.65 2.57
C GLN A 114 18.46 -5.57 2.55
N PRO A 115 17.84 -5.38 1.38
CA PRO A 115 16.39 -5.48 1.24
C PRO A 115 15.88 -6.85 1.70
N ARG A 116 14.79 -6.88 2.46
CA ARG A 116 14.13 -8.13 2.87
C ARG A 116 13.37 -8.84 1.74
N HIS A 117 13.27 -8.17 0.59
CA HIS A 117 12.64 -8.63 -0.63
C HIS A 117 13.46 -8.18 -1.86
N PRO A 118 13.38 -8.88 -3.00
CA PRO A 118 14.10 -8.50 -4.20
C PRO A 118 13.49 -7.31 -4.94
N ALA A 119 12.22 -6.97 -4.67
CA ALA A 119 11.52 -5.89 -5.35
C ALA A 119 11.98 -4.51 -4.83
N PRO A 120 12.22 -3.52 -5.71
CA PRO A 120 12.48 -2.15 -5.28
C PRO A 120 11.25 -1.52 -4.64
N VAL A 121 11.50 -0.67 -3.63
CA VAL A 121 10.48 0.13 -2.95
C VAL A 121 10.54 1.56 -3.46
N VAL A 122 9.38 2.13 -3.76
CA VAL A 122 9.18 3.55 -4.05
C VAL A 122 8.28 4.11 -2.96
N SER A 123 8.79 5.00 -2.13
CA SER A 123 7.99 5.69 -1.10
C SER A 123 7.41 6.98 -1.65
N VAL A 124 6.13 7.22 -1.33
CA VAL A 124 5.36 8.42 -1.67
C VAL A 124 5.62 9.55 -0.68
#